data_AF-A0A3C0NVJ2-F1
#
_entry.id   AF-A0A3C0NVJ2-F1
#
_cell.length_a   1.000
_cell.length_b   1.000
_cell.length_c   1.000
_cell.angle_alpha   90.00
_cell.angle_beta   90.00
_cell.angle_gamma   90.00
#
_symmetry.space_group_name_H-M   'P 1'
#
loop_
_entity.id
_entity.type
_entity.pdbx_description
1 polymer ?
#
loop_
_entity_poly.entity_id
_entity_poly.type
_entity_poly.pdbx_seq_one_letter_code
_entity_poly.pdbx_strand_id
1 'polypeptide(L)'
;SRELLRLKARSMPGTTPMGAHRVADLDASLQSMEHEVFGMAREYADAITQKDNEKLGGLAFAKRINALKLNCSKSVIAIVTEAMATIGIQAYKNNGQFSLGRQLRDAHSAVMQVHNDRIQQTNASILLVHKGA
;
A
#
# COMPACT_ATOMS: atom_id res chain seq x y z
N SER A 1 13.45 0.09 -7.39
CA SER A 1 14.45 0.06 -6.30
C SER A 1 15.30 -1.21 -6.30
N ARG A 2 14.72 -2.42 -6.28
CA ARG A 2 15.48 -3.70 -6.26
C ARG A 2 16.47 -3.87 -7.42
N GLU A 3 16.08 -3.49 -8.64
CA GLU A 3 16.97 -3.54 -9.82
C GLU A 3 18.18 -2.61 -9.67
N LEU A 4 17.96 -1.36 -9.23
CA LEU A 4 19.03 -0.41 -8.96
C LEU A 4 20.01 -0.94 -7.90
N LEU A 5 19.51 -1.59 -6.85
CA LEU A 5 20.37 -2.22 -5.83
C LEU A 5 21.23 -3.33 -6.44
N ARG A 6 20.66 -4.17 -7.31
CA ARG A 6 21.40 -5.22 -8.02
C ARG A 6 22.47 -4.64 -8.93
N LEU A 7 22.19 -3.55 -9.63
CA LEU A 7 23.19 -2.83 -10.45
C LEU A 7 24.34 -2.29 -9.58
N LYS A 8 24.03 -1.67 -8.43
CA LYS A 8 25.05 -1.17 -7.48
C LYS A 8 25.90 -2.29 -6.86
N ALA A 9 25.27 -3.42 -6.53
CA ALA A 9 25.98 -4.59 -6.00
C ALA A 9 26.94 -5.20 -7.04
N ARG A 10 26.56 -5.23 -8.33
CA ARG A 10 27.43 -5.70 -9.41
C ARG A 10 28.68 -4.82 -9.58
N SER A 11 28.57 -3.51 -9.35
CA SER A 11 29.73 -2.60 -9.40
C SER A 11 30.63 -2.66 -8.16
N MET A 12 30.20 -3.29 -7.06
CA MET A 12 30.95 -3.40 -5.80
C MET A 12 30.89 -4.85 -5.25
N PRO A 13 31.57 -5.81 -5.89
CA PRO A 13 31.52 -7.22 -5.50
C PRO A 13 32.02 -7.44 -4.07
N GLY A 14 31.35 -8.30 -3.31
CA GLY A 14 31.76 -8.67 -1.94
C GLY A 14 31.35 -7.70 -0.84
N THR A 15 30.74 -6.55 -1.18
CA THR A 15 30.23 -5.59 -0.19
C THR A 15 28.75 -5.30 -0.40
N THR A 16 27.97 -5.26 0.68
CA THR A 16 26.58 -4.82 0.62
C THR A 16 26.54 -3.31 0.36
N PRO A 17 25.88 -2.83 -0.71
CA PRO A 17 25.82 -1.40 -0.99
C PRO A 17 25.18 -0.62 0.17
N MET A 18 25.75 0.55 0.47
CA MET A 18 25.16 1.48 1.44
C MET A 18 23.71 1.82 1.06
N GLY A 19 22.80 1.69 2.03
CA GLY A 19 21.35 1.88 1.83
C GLY A 19 20.58 0.62 1.38
N ALA A 20 21.22 -0.55 1.32
CA ALA A 20 20.51 -1.81 1.02
C ALA A 20 19.38 -2.12 2.03
N HIS A 21 19.54 -1.74 3.31
CA HIS A 21 18.50 -1.87 4.33
C HIS A 21 17.22 -1.13 3.94
N ARG A 22 17.31 0.07 3.37
CA ARG A 22 16.13 0.84 2.92
C ARG A 22 15.33 0.10 1.85
N VAL A 23 16.03 -0.61 0.96
CA VAL A 23 15.36 -1.45 -0.05
C VAL A 23 14.67 -2.64 0.61
N ALA A 24 15.25 -3.24 1.65
CA ALA A 24 14.62 -4.32 2.40
C ALA A 24 13.39 -3.85 3.20
N ASP A 25 13.48 -2.70 3.86
CA ASP A 25 12.36 -2.10 4.61
C ASP A 25 11.20 -1.72 3.68
N LEU A 26 11.53 -1.13 2.52
CA LEU A 26 10.57 -0.81 1.46
C LEU A 26 9.90 -2.08 0.91
N ASP A 27 10.68 -3.15 0.74
CA ASP A 27 10.17 -4.44 0.28
C ASP A 27 9.15 -5.02 1.27
N ALA A 28 9.50 -5.05 2.56
CA ALA A 28 8.60 -5.49 3.62
C ALA A 28 7.31 -4.65 3.67
N SER A 29 7.42 -3.33 3.52
CA SER A 29 6.28 -2.42 3.50
C SER A 29 5.34 -2.70 2.32
N LEU A 30 5.90 -2.94 1.13
CA LEU A 30 5.13 -3.30 -0.07
C LEU A 30 4.45 -4.66 0.10
N GLN A 31 5.18 -5.66 0.59
CA GLN A 31 4.62 -7.00 0.84
C GLN A 31 3.46 -6.95 1.85
N SER A 32 3.57 -6.14 2.91
CA SER A 32 2.48 -5.96 3.86
C SER A 32 1.23 -5.40 3.18
N MET A 33 1.38 -4.35 2.37
CA MET A 33 0.27 -3.75 1.63
C MET A 33 -0.35 -4.74 0.62
N GLU A 34 0.47 -5.52 -0.09
CA GLU A 34 0.00 -6.56 -1.00
C GLU A 34 -0.79 -7.64 -0.27
N HIS A 35 -0.30 -8.12 0.88
CA HIS A 35 -1.02 -9.11 1.69
C HIS A 35 -2.36 -8.58 2.20
N GLU A 36 -2.45 -7.33 2.62
CA GLU A 36 -3.73 -6.71 3.02
C GLU A 36 -4.75 -6.73 1.86
N VAL A 37 -4.33 -6.30 0.67
CA VAL A 37 -5.19 -6.26 -0.52
C VAL A 37 -5.61 -7.66 -0.95
N PHE A 38 -4.65 -8.58 -1.14
CA PHE A 38 -4.94 -9.92 -1.62
C PHE A 38 -5.69 -10.77 -0.59
N GLY A 39 -5.42 -10.58 0.70
CA GLY A 39 -6.16 -11.23 1.78
C GLY A 39 -7.64 -10.85 1.76
N MET A 40 -7.94 -9.54 1.67
CA MET A 40 -9.32 -9.07 1.60
C MET A 40 -10.01 -9.46 0.28
N ALA A 41 -9.29 -9.42 -0.84
CA ALA A 41 -9.83 -9.85 -2.14
C ALA A 41 -10.21 -11.34 -2.13
N ARG A 42 -9.39 -12.18 -1.49
CA ARG A 42 -9.69 -13.61 -1.31
C ARG A 42 -10.90 -13.81 -0.42
N GLU A 43 -10.94 -13.13 0.73
CA GLU A 43 -12.07 -13.21 1.65
C GLU A 43 -13.40 -12.81 0.97
N TYR A 44 -13.36 -11.76 0.14
CA TYR A 44 -14.50 -11.30 -0.65
C TYR A 44 -14.91 -12.32 -1.72
N ALA A 45 -13.94 -12.88 -2.46
CA ALA A 45 -14.20 -13.90 -3.46
C ALA A 45 -14.84 -15.16 -2.85
N ASP A 46 -14.32 -15.63 -1.72
CA ASP A 46 -14.86 -16.79 -1.00
C ASP A 46 -16.31 -16.54 -0.55
N ALA A 47 -16.60 -15.35 -0.02
CA ALA A 47 -17.95 -14.98 0.41
C ALA A 47 -18.93 -14.92 -0.77
N ILE A 48 -18.50 -14.43 -1.95
CA ILE A 48 -19.31 -14.48 -3.17
C ILE A 48 -19.59 -15.92 -3.59
N THR A 49 -18.57 -16.77 -3.64
CA THR A 49 -18.70 -18.17 -4.04
C THR A 49 -19.67 -18.91 -3.12
N GLN A 50 -19.64 -18.62 -1.82
CA GLN A 50 -20.53 -19.21 -0.82
C GLN A 50 -21.91 -18.56 -0.75
N LYS A 51 -22.14 -17.45 -1.49
CA LYS A 51 -23.37 -16.63 -1.43
C LYS A 51 -23.68 -16.12 -0.01
N ASP A 52 -22.64 -15.81 0.75
CA ASP A 52 -22.74 -15.32 2.13
C ASP A 52 -23.11 -13.82 2.16
N ASN A 53 -24.37 -13.54 1.88
CA ASN A 53 -24.90 -12.17 1.85
C ASN A 53 -24.90 -11.52 3.24
N GLU A 54 -25.00 -12.30 4.31
CA GLU A 54 -24.97 -11.79 5.69
C GLU A 54 -23.59 -11.20 5.99
N LYS A 55 -22.52 -11.93 5.67
CA LYS A 55 -21.15 -11.43 5.81
C LYS A 55 -20.90 -10.19 4.94
N LEU A 56 -21.28 -10.24 3.66
CA LEU A 56 -21.06 -9.14 2.71
C LEU A 56 -21.83 -7.87 3.10
N GLY A 57 -23.03 -8.02 3.66
CA GLY A 57 -23.85 -6.91 4.17
C GLY A 57 -23.50 -6.47 5.60
N GLY A 58 -22.69 -7.24 6.31
CA GLY A 58 -22.38 -7.03 7.71
C GLY A 58 -21.49 -5.81 7.97
N LEU A 59 -21.79 -5.08 9.06
CA LEU A 59 -20.99 -3.92 9.49
C LEU A 59 -19.52 -4.27 9.76
N ALA A 60 -19.24 -5.49 10.22
CA ALA A 60 -17.88 -5.96 10.45
C ALA A 60 -17.08 -6.06 9.15
N PHE A 61 -17.68 -6.55 8.06
CA PHE A 61 -17.04 -6.63 6.75
C PHE A 61 -16.85 -5.23 6.14
N ALA A 62 -17.89 -4.38 6.22
CA ALA A 62 -17.81 -2.99 5.77
C ALA A 62 -16.68 -2.20 6.47
N LYS A 63 -16.53 -2.37 7.79
CA LYS A 63 -15.43 -1.78 8.57
C LYS A 63 -14.06 -2.25 8.06
N ARG A 64 -13.89 -3.55 7.77
CA ARG A 64 -12.61 -4.09 7.26
C ARG A 64 -12.28 -3.54 5.86
N ILE A 65 -13.27 -3.45 4.97
CA ILE A 65 -13.09 -2.84 3.64
C ILE A 65 -12.69 -1.36 3.76
N ASN A 66 -13.32 -0.63 4.67
CA ASN A 66 -12.98 0.76 4.95
C ASN A 66 -11.55 0.89 5.48
N ALA A 67 -11.14 0.03 6.41
CA ALA A 67 -9.78 -0.01 6.92
C ALA A 67 -8.76 -0.30 5.81
N LEU A 68 -9.04 -1.26 4.92
CA LEU A 68 -8.19 -1.54 3.76
C LEU A 68 -7.98 -0.30 2.89
N LYS A 69 -9.07 0.38 2.49
CA LYS A 69 -8.99 1.59 1.65
C LYS A 69 -8.17 2.70 2.30
N LEU A 70 -8.39 2.93 3.59
CA LEU A 70 -7.65 3.93 4.36
C LEU A 70 -6.16 3.58 4.47
N ASN A 71 -5.83 2.34 4.81
CA ASN A 71 -4.45 1.89 4.98
C ASN A 71 -3.70 1.94 3.65
N CYS A 72 -4.25 1.31 2.60
CA CYS A 72 -3.61 1.26 1.29
C CYS A 72 -3.36 2.65 0.68
N SER A 73 -4.31 3.60 0.85
CA SER A 73 -4.13 4.97 0.34
C SER A 73 -2.99 5.72 1.03
N LYS A 74 -2.72 5.43 2.31
CA LYS A 74 -1.60 6.02 3.06
C LYS A 74 -0.29 5.29 2.78
N SER A 75 -0.31 3.95 2.79
CA SER A 75 0.86 3.11 2.57
C SER A 75 1.48 3.35 1.19
N VAL A 76 0.68 3.52 0.14
CA VAL A 76 1.19 3.77 -1.21
C VAL A 76 2.00 5.06 -1.30
N ILE A 77 1.59 6.13 -0.59
CA ILE A 77 2.35 7.38 -0.53
C ILE A 77 3.70 7.13 0.15
N ALA A 78 3.68 6.53 1.34
CA ALA A 78 4.91 6.27 2.10
C ALA A 78 5.91 5.40 1.32
N ILE A 79 5.42 4.34 0.67
CA ILE A 79 6.20 3.43 -0.18
C ILE A 79 6.83 4.19 -1.35
N VAL A 80 6.05 5.01 -2.07
CA VAL A 80 6.59 5.77 -3.21
C VAL A 80 7.59 6.83 -2.75
N THR A 81 7.33 7.54 -1.66
CA THR A 81 8.25 8.53 -1.08
C THR A 81 9.59 7.89 -0.71
N GLU A 82 9.57 6.76 0.00
CA GLU A 82 10.80 6.06 0.39
C GLU A 82 11.53 5.44 -0.81
N ALA A 83 10.79 4.95 -1.81
CA ALA A 83 11.36 4.50 -3.07
C ALA A 83 12.11 5.63 -3.80
N MET A 84 11.54 6.84 -3.81
CA MET A 84 12.19 8.02 -4.38
C MET A 84 13.46 8.40 -3.61
N ALA A 85 13.40 8.40 -2.28
CA ALA A 85 14.58 8.68 -1.44
C ALA A 85 15.70 7.64 -1.65
N THR A 86 15.33 6.37 -1.80
CA THR A 86 16.27 5.26 -2.04
C THR A 86 16.93 5.34 -3.42
N ILE A 87 16.19 5.74 -4.46
CA ILE A 87 16.71 5.87 -5.83
C ILE A 87 17.46 7.20 -6.03
N GLY A 88 17.07 8.25 -5.32
CA GLY A 88 17.63 9.60 -5.44
C GLY A 88 17.10 10.34 -6.67
N ILE A 89 17.89 11.29 -7.18
CA ILE A 89 17.48 12.25 -8.23
C ILE A 89 16.92 11.57 -9.51
N GLN A 90 17.37 10.35 -9.81
CA GLN A 90 16.88 9.60 -10.96
C GLN A 90 15.38 9.24 -10.86
N ALA A 91 14.83 9.12 -9.65
CA ALA A 91 13.41 8.91 -9.45
C ALA A 91 12.58 10.18 -9.60
N TYR A 92 13.18 11.36 -9.36
CA TYR A 92 12.51 12.64 -9.51
C TYR A 92 12.37 13.08 -10.97
N LYS A 93 13.28 12.61 -11.84
CA LYS A 93 13.18 12.84 -13.28
C LYS A 93 11.88 12.25 -13.81
N ASN A 94 11.31 12.92 -14.82
CA ASN A 94 10.13 12.43 -15.53
C ASN A 94 10.51 11.50 -16.70
N ASN A 95 11.79 11.40 -17.02
CA ASN A 95 12.34 10.59 -18.10
C ASN A 95 13.42 9.64 -17.58
N GLY A 96 13.36 8.39 -18.04
CA GLY A 96 14.33 7.36 -17.70
C GLY A 96 13.74 6.21 -16.90
N GLN A 97 14.45 5.09 -16.92
CA GLN A 97 14.08 3.80 -16.36
C GLN A 97 13.61 3.84 -14.89
N PHE A 98 14.19 4.71 -14.07
CA PHE A 98 13.93 4.75 -12.62
C PHE A 98 12.98 5.88 -12.20
N SER A 99 12.38 6.59 -13.15
CA SER A 99 11.45 7.69 -12.89
C SER A 99 10.23 7.22 -12.09
N LEU A 100 9.85 7.96 -11.06
CA LEU A 100 8.68 7.68 -10.22
C LEU A 100 7.68 8.84 -10.19
N GLY A 101 7.87 9.88 -11.01
CA GLY A 101 7.00 11.06 -11.03
C GLY A 101 5.52 10.76 -11.29
N ARG A 102 5.21 9.75 -12.13
CA ARG A 102 3.82 9.30 -12.35
C ARG A 102 3.27 8.63 -11.10
N GLN A 103 4.00 7.67 -10.56
CA GLN A 103 3.62 6.90 -9.37
C GLN A 103 3.39 7.81 -8.17
N LEU A 104 4.20 8.85 -8.00
CA LEU A 104 4.01 9.85 -6.95
C LEU A 104 2.67 10.59 -7.09
N ARG A 105 2.35 11.07 -8.30
CA ARG A 105 1.08 11.76 -8.56
C ARG A 105 -0.13 10.84 -8.36
N ASP A 106 -0.03 9.60 -8.83
CA ASP A 106 -1.09 8.61 -8.70
C ASP A 106 -1.31 8.22 -7.21
N ALA A 107 -0.23 8.06 -6.44
CA ALA A 107 -0.29 7.77 -5.00
C ALA A 107 -1.00 8.88 -4.22
N HIS A 108 -0.67 10.15 -4.49
CA HIS A 108 -1.36 11.28 -3.86
C HIS A 108 -2.83 11.39 -4.28
N SER A 109 -3.15 11.04 -5.52
CA SER A 109 -4.54 11.03 -6.01
C SER A 109 -5.39 10.00 -5.27
N ALA A 110 -4.82 8.87 -4.86
CA ALA A 110 -5.55 7.81 -4.15
C ALA A 110 -6.18 8.31 -2.83
N VAL A 111 -5.45 9.09 -2.03
CA VAL A 111 -5.97 9.65 -0.76
C VAL A 111 -7.15 10.58 -0.99
N MET A 112 -7.10 11.38 -2.06
CA MET A 112 -8.19 12.30 -2.40
C MET A 112 -9.43 11.55 -2.89
N GLN A 113 -9.24 10.55 -3.75
CA GLN A 113 -10.34 9.78 -4.33
C GLN A 113 -11.07 8.90 -3.30
N VAL A 114 -10.32 8.30 -2.37
CA VAL A 114 -10.89 7.47 -1.30
C VAL A 114 -11.69 8.31 -0.31
N HIS A 115 -11.42 9.62 -0.22
CA HIS A 115 -12.09 10.55 0.69
C HIS A 115 -11.94 10.07 2.15
N ASN A 116 -10.69 9.95 2.60
CA ASN A 116 -10.34 9.31 3.87
C ASN A 116 -11.14 9.83 5.07
N ASP A 117 -11.36 11.14 5.19
CA ASP A 117 -12.10 11.73 6.31
C ASP A 117 -13.54 11.24 6.40
N ARG A 118 -14.21 11.07 5.24
CA ARG A 118 -15.58 10.54 5.17
C ARG A 118 -15.63 9.07 5.61
N ILE A 119 -14.64 8.26 5.20
CA ILE A 119 -14.54 6.87 5.62
C ILE A 119 -14.26 6.78 7.12
N GLN A 120 -13.39 7.65 7.66
CA GLN A 120 -13.12 7.72 9.10
C GLN A 120 -14.36 8.11 9.89
N GLN A 121 -15.14 9.09 9.43
CA GLN A 121 -16.41 9.46 10.04
C GLN A 121 -17.41 8.29 10.02
N THR A 122 -17.50 7.58 8.90
CA THR A 122 -18.36 6.38 8.77
C THR A 122 -17.94 5.30 9.77
N ASN A 123 -16.64 5.03 9.89
CA ASN A 123 -16.10 4.05 10.84
C ASN A 123 -16.36 4.45 12.29
N ALA A 124 -16.24 5.74 12.64
CA ALA A 124 -16.57 6.24 13.97
C ALA A 124 -18.04 5.96 14.31
N SER A 125 -18.97 6.21 13.39
CA SER A 125 -20.38 5.88 13.55
C SER A 125 -20.61 4.37 13.72
N ILE A 126 -19.93 3.53 12.93
CA ILE A 126 -20.01 2.07 13.05
C ILE A 126 -19.56 1.61 14.44
N LEU A 127 -18.46 2.16 14.98
CA LEU A 127 -17.94 1.80 16.30
C LEU A 127 -18.89 2.14 17.45
N LEU A 128 -19.72 3.19 17.31
CA LEU A 128 -20.71 3.56 18.33
C LEU A 128 -21.88 2.57 18.41
N VAL A 129 -22.24 1.96 17.27
CA VAL A 129 -23.42 1.07 17.17
C VAL A 129 -23.02 -0.40 17.29
N HIS A 130 -21.84 -0.77 16.82
CA HIS A 130 -21.33 -2.13 16.86
C HIS A 130 -20.62 -2.40 18.19
N LYS A 131 -21.36 -2.92 19.17
CA LYS A 131 -20.77 -3.54 20.37
C LYS A 131 -19.96 -4.75 19.89
N GLY A 132 -18.65 -4.75 20.17
CA GLY A 132 -17.70 -5.73 19.61
C GLY A 132 -18.11 -7.18 19.83
N ALA A 133 -17.66 -8.05 18.93
CA ALA A 133 -17.58 -9.49 19.17
C ALA A 133 -16.49 -9.80 20.19
#